data_AF-A0A0D7WCV1-F1
#
_entry.id   AF-A0A0D7WCV1-F1
#
_cell.length_a   1.000
_cell.length_b   1.000
_cell.length_c   1.000
_cell.angle_alpha   90.00
_cell.angle_beta   90.00
_cell.angle_gamma   90.00
#
_symmetry.space_group_name_H-M   'P 1'
#
loop_
_entity.id
_entity.type
_entity.pdbx_description
1 polymer ?
#
loop_
_entity_poly.entity_id
_entity_poly.type
_entity_poly.pdbx_seq_one_letter_code
_entity_poly.pdbx_strand_id
1 'polypeptide(L)'
;MKYIILLILSFTFLNLTAQNFDVPPNFTPGKCYAKCFHYEKKLEWKEVNCEDFENKILTKKDLLAQEQQKLKMEKYQEKLITLRYNVDITGIPDNKTIIAHHKYLKVKEKKTKRKNS
;
A
#
# COMPACT_ATOMS: atom_id res chain seq x y z
N MET A 1 36.03 22.87 29.27
CA MET A 1 35.77 21.76 28.32
C MET A 1 34.92 20.67 29.00
N LYS A 2 33.62 20.90 29.25
CA LYS A 2 32.77 19.92 29.95
C LYS A 2 31.30 19.86 29.49
N TYR A 3 30.92 20.65 28.48
CA TYR A 3 29.52 20.79 28.04
C TYR A 3 29.25 20.42 26.57
N ILE A 4 30.28 20.03 25.80
CA ILE A 4 30.11 19.70 24.37
C ILE A 4 29.72 18.22 24.16
N ILE A 5 29.98 17.35 25.14
CA ILE A 5 29.75 15.90 25.02
C ILE A 5 28.27 15.53 25.22
N LEU A 6 27.43 16.44 25.73
CA LEU A 6 26.03 16.14 26.07
C LEU A 6 25.01 16.37 24.94
N LEU A 7 25.43 16.95 23.81
CA LEU A 7 24.53 17.32 22.70
C LEU A 7 24.40 16.25 21.61
N ILE A 8 25.15 15.15 21.68
CA ILE A 8 25.25 14.16 20.59
C ILE A 8 24.29 12.97 20.79
N LEU A 9 23.60 12.86 21.93
CA LEU A 9 22.87 11.65 22.33
C LEU A 9 21.35 11.65 22.09
N SER A 10 20.82 12.57 21.28
CA SER A 10 19.38 12.60 20.96
C SER A 10 19.05 12.35 19.48
N PHE A 11 19.88 11.59 18.75
CA PHE A 11 19.42 10.93 17.53
C PHE A 11 18.84 9.57 17.91
N THR A 12 17.61 9.57 18.43
CA THR A 12 16.83 8.35 18.52
C THR A 12 16.59 7.84 17.11
N PHE A 13 17.26 6.75 16.78
CA PHE A 13 17.04 5.99 15.55
C PHE A 13 15.55 5.61 15.49
N LEU A 14 14.79 6.37 14.69
CA LEU A 14 13.50 5.92 14.20
C LEU A 14 13.79 4.70 13.34
N ASN A 15 13.68 3.51 13.93
CA ASN A 15 13.70 2.24 13.20
C ASN A 15 12.49 2.24 12.26
N LEU A 16 12.66 2.83 11.08
CA LEU A 16 11.79 2.67 9.94
C LEU A 16 11.98 1.24 9.47
N THR A 17 11.23 0.31 10.05
CA THR A 17 11.12 -1.03 9.47
C THR A 17 10.50 -0.87 8.09
N ALA A 18 11.28 -1.17 7.06
CA ALA A 18 10.78 -1.19 5.70
C ALA A 18 9.73 -2.31 5.60
N GLN A 19 8.46 -1.94 5.50
CA GLN A 19 7.39 -2.90 5.21
C GLN A 19 7.45 -3.21 3.72
N ASN A 20 7.63 -4.49 3.39
CA ASN A 20 7.61 -4.97 2.03
C ASN A 20 6.28 -5.70 1.77
N PHE A 21 5.46 -5.14 0.90
CA PHE A 21 4.18 -5.70 0.45
C PHE A 21 4.28 -6.33 -0.94
N ASP A 22 5.47 -6.70 -1.41
CA ASP A 22 5.66 -7.46 -2.65
C ASP A 22 5.44 -8.96 -2.47
N VAL A 23 5.51 -9.44 -1.22
CA VAL A 23 5.30 -10.83 -0.85
C VAL A 23 4.29 -10.91 0.30
N PRO A 24 3.38 -11.90 0.34
CA PRO A 24 2.52 -12.11 1.49
C PRO A 24 3.35 -12.45 2.74
N PRO A 25 2.90 -12.06 3.95
CA PRO A 25 3.66 -12.28 5.18
C PRO A 25 3.85 -13.77 5.54
N ASN A 26 2.91 -14.64 5.14
CA ASN A 26 2.95 -16.09 5.37
C ASN A 26 3.05 -16.83 4.03
N PHE A 27 4.09 -16.53 3.26
CA PHE A 27 4.31 -17.17 1.97
C PHE A 27 4.55 -18.68 2.12
N THR A 28 3.89 -19.48 1.28
CA THR A 28 4.18 -20.91 1.15
C THR A 28 4.70 -21.24 -0.25
N PRO A 29 5.81 -21.99 -0.38
CA PRO A 29 6.32 -22.40 -1.67
C PRO A 29 5.30 -23.20 -2.48
N GLY A 30 5.25 -22.96 -3.79
CA GLY A 30 4.33 -23.66 -4.71
C GLY A 30 2.88 -23.15 -4.69
N LYS A 31 2.57 -22.08 -3.94
CA LYS A 31 1.25 -21.43 -3.94
C LYS A 31 1.30 -20.07 -4.64
N CYS A 32 0.20 -19.72 -5.32
CA CYS A 32 0.02 -18.41 -5.94
C CYS A 32 -0.84 -17.50 -5.09
N TYR A 33 -0.53 -16.21 -5.09
CA TYR A 33 -1.25 -15.21 -4.29
C TYR A 33 -1.57 -13.97 -5.13
N ALA A 34 -2.80 -13.48 -5.00
CA ALA A 34 -3.23 -12.22 -5.59
C ALA A 34 -3.27 -11.12 -4.52
N LYS A 35 -2.73 -9.94 -4.86
CA LYS A 35 -2.90 -8.71 -4.05
C LYS A 35 -4.32 -8.19 -4.24
N CYS A 36 -5.11 -8.17 -3.17
CA CYS A 36 -6.47 -7.62 -3.15
C CYS A 36 -6.45 -6.21 -2.54
N PHE A 37 -6.49 -5.19 -3.41
CA PHE A 37 -6.52 -3.80 -2.98
C PHE A 37 -7.96 -3.29 -2.84
N HIS A 38 -8.30 -2.75 -1.67
CA HIS A 38 -9.58 -2.12 -1.39
C HIS A 38 -9.36 -0.72 -0.82
N TYR A 39 -10.07 0.29 -1.33
CA TYR A 39 -9.87 1.69 -0.93
C TYR A 39 -10.27 2.01 0.53
N GLU A 40 -10.97 1.09 1.20
CA GLU A 40 -11.50 1.27 2.55
C GLU A 40 -10.92 0.29 3.57
N LYS A 41 -10.15 -0.70 3.12
CA LYS A 41 -9.61 -1.77 3.96
C LYS A 41 -8.10 -1.90 3.73
N LYS A 42 -7.40 -2.49 4.68
CA LYS A 42 -5.98 -2.82 4.47
C LYS A 42 -5.84 -3.78 3.30
N LEU A 43 -4.64 -3.81 2.73
CA LEU A 43 -4.28 -4.77 1.69
C LEU A 43 -4.49 -6.19 2.23
N GLU A 44 -5.17 -7.01 1.44
CA GLU A 44 -5.36 -8.42 1.71
C GLU A 44 -4.63 -9.23 0.63
N TRP A 45 -4.15 -10.42 1.02
CA TRP A 45 -3.59 -11.40 0.11
C TRP A 45 -4.54 -12.58 0.06
N LYS A 46 -4.86 -13.03 -1.14
CA LYS A 46 -5.70 -14.21 -1.35
C LYS A 46 -4.90 -15.27 -2.10
N GLU A 47 -4.87 -16.48 -1.57
CA GLU A 47 -4.37 -17.64 -2.32
C GLU A 47 -5.29 -17.89 -3.52
N VAL A 48 -4.69 -18.11 -4.68
CA VAL A 48 -5.38 -18.30 -5.97
C VAL A 48 -4.78 -19.51 -6.68
N ASN A 49 -5.55 -20.13 -7.58
CA ASN A 49 -5.00 -21.17 -8.43
C ASN A 49 -4.02 -20.53 -9.43
N CYS A 50 -2.82 -21.08 -9.53
CA CYS A 50 -1.80 -20.59 -10.48
C CYS A 50 -2.27 -20.73 -11.94
N GLU A 51 -3.06 -21.76 -12.22
CA GLU A 51 -3.55 -22.07 -13.57
C GLU A 51 -4.55 -21.03 -14.11
N ASP A 52 -5.18 -20.25 -13.23
CA ASP A 52 -6.17 -19.22 -13.60
C ASP A 52 -5.56 -18.09 -14.44
N PHE A 53 -4.23 -17.97 -14.49
CA PHE A 53 -3.51 -16.88 -15.13
C PHE A 53 -2.81 -17.28 -16.43
N GLU A 54 -2.50 -18.56 -16.65
CA GLU A 54 -1.63 -18.98 -17.76
C GLU A 54 -2.33 -18.93 -19.13
N ASN A 55 -3.65 -19.07 -19.19
CA ASN A 55 -4.39 -19.19 -20.45
C ASN A 55 -5.51 -18.15 -20.62
N LYS A 56 -5.48 -17.06 -19.85
CA LYS A 56 -6.55 -16.06 -19.91
C LYS A 56 -6.42 -15.18 -21.15
N ILE A 57 -7.19 -15.50 -22.19
CA ILE A 57 -7.39 -14.63 -23.35
C ILE A 57 -8.15 -13.38 -22.89
N LEU A 58 -7.50 -12.23 -22.94
CA LEU A 58 -8.13 -10.94 -22.61
C LEU A 58 -9.03 -10.49 -23.75
N THR A 59 -10.30 -10.27 -23.44
CA THR A 59 -11.22 -9.64 -24.39
C THR A 59 -11.01 -8.12 -24.41
N LYS A 60 -11.51 -7.44 -25.45
CA LYS A 60 -11.55 -5.96 -25.49
C LYS A 60 -12.24 -5.37 -24.25
N LYS A 61 -13.27 -6.04 -23.74
CA LYS A 61 -13.98 -5.61 -22.53
C LYS A 61 -13.09 -5.71 -21.29
N ASP A 62 -12.27 -6.75 -21.18
CA ASP A 62 -11.32 -6.91 -20.07
C ASP A 62 -10.24 -5.83 -20.10
N LEU A 63 -9.71 -5.52 -21.30
CA LEU A 63 -8.73 -4.44 -21.48
C LEU A 63 -9.29 -3.08 -21.07
N LEU A 64 -10.51 -2.76 -21.50
CA LEU A 64 -11.20 -1.53 -21.09
C LEU A 64 -11.44 -1.48 -19.58
N ALA A 65 -11.80 -2.61 -18.97
CA ALA A 65 -11.98 -2.68 -17.52
C ALA A 65 -10.66 -2.46 -16.77
N GLN A 66 -9.54 -3.01 -17.27
CA GLN A 66 -8.21 -2.79 -16.71
C GLN A 66 -7.78 -1.33 -16.82
N GLU A 67 -8.03 -0.68 -17.97
CA GLU A 67 -7.74 0.75 -18.16
C GLU A 67 -8.55 1.62 -17.20
N GLN A 68 -9.85 1.33 -17.02
CA GLN A 68 -10.68 2.02 -16.04
C GLN A 68 -10.19 1.82 -14.60
N GLN A 69 -9.70 0.62 -14.25
CA GLN A 69 -9.12 0.36 -12.94
C GLN A 69 -7.81 1.13 -12.74
N LYS A 70 -6.97 1.19 -13.76
CA LYS A 70 -5.73 1.98 -13.76
C LYS A 70 -6.01 3.46 -13.49
N LEU A 71 -6.93 4.06 -14.25
CA LEU A 71 -7.34 5.46 -14.05
C LEU A 71 -7.90 5.74 -12.64
N LYS A 72 -8.67 4.80 -12.08
CA LYS A 72 -9.17 4.91 -10.69
C LYS A 72 -8.02 4.90 -9.68
N MET A 73 -7.02 4.07 -9.91
CA MET A 73 -5.84 4.00 -9.04
C MET A 73 -4.98 5.26 -9.15
N GLU A 74 -4.75 5.79 -10.35
CA GLU A 74 -4.01 7.05 -10.58
C GLU A 74 -4.67 8.21 -9.81
N LYS A 75 -5.99 8.37 -9.96
CA LYS A 75 -6.76 9.38 -9.21
C LYS A 75 -6.66 9.18 -7.69
N TYR A 76 -6.56 7.94 -7.23
CA TYR A 76 -6.36 7.65 -5.82
C TYR A 76 -4.95 8.02 -5.34
N GLN A 77 -3.92 7.75 -6.15
CA GLN A 77 -2.54 8.16 -5.89
C GLN A 77 -2.42 9.70 -5.84
N GLU A 78 -3.07 10.43 -6.75
CA GLU A 78 -3.17 11.90 -6.70
C GLU A 78 -3.78 12.41 -5.38
N LYS A 79 -4.85 11.75 -4.91
CA LYS A 79 -5.46 12.06 -3.61
C LYS A 79 -4.47 11.83 -2.46
N LEU A 80 -3.69 10.76 -2.49
CA LEU A 80 -2.66 10.50 -1.48
C LEU A 80 -1.55 11.57 -1.52
N ILE A 81 -1.11 11.99 -2.69
CA ILE A 81 -0.15 13.09 -2.86
C ILE A 81 -0.70 14.40 -2.30
N THR A 82 -1.96 14.72 -2.59
CA THR A 82 -2.66 15.91 -2.05
C THR A 82 -2.69 15.90 -0.53
N LEU A 83 -2.80 14.71 0.08
CA LEU A 83 -2.73 14.49 1.52
C LEU A 83 -1.28 14.44 2.06
N ARG A 84 -0.29 14.82 1.24
CA ARG A 84 1.15 14.88 1.55
C ARG A 84 1.81 13.52 1.79
N TYR A 85 1.25 12.43 1.26
CA TYR A 85 1.95 11.14 1.23
C TYR A 85 2.92 11.08 0.05
N ASN A 86 4.08 10.46 0.27
CA ASN A 86 5.07 10.21 -0.78
C ASN A 86 4.70 8.93 -1.55
N VAL A 87 4.06 9.09 -2.71
CA VAL A 87 3.66 8.01 -3.64
C VAL A 87 3.88 8.48 -5.07
N ASP A 88 4.11 7.54 -5.99
CA ASP A 88 4.24 7.81 -7.42
C ASP A 88 2.91 7.52 -8.13
N ILE A 89 2.60 8.24 -9.21
CA ILE A 89 1.40 7.98 -10.02
C ILE A 89 1.75 6.93 -11.07
N THR A 90 1.36 5.69 -10.83
CA THR A 90 1.67 4.52 -11.68
C THR A 90 0.42 3.78 -12.14
N GLY A 91 -0.73 4.04 -11.51
CA GLY A 91 -1.96 3.29 -11.73
C GLY A 91 -1.93 1.86 -11.15
N ILE A 92 -0.90 1.54 -10.35
CA ILE A 92 -0.70 0.24 -9.71
C ILE A 92 -0.54 0.45 -8.20
N PRO A 93 -1.17 -0.36 -7.33
CA PRO A 93 -0.98 -0.27 -5.88
C PRO A 93 0.37 -0.89 -5.48
N ASP A 94 1.45 -0.17 -5.76
CA ASP A 94 2.81 -0.54 -5.40
C ASP A 94 3.07 -0.44 -3.88
N ASN A 95 4.25 -0.85 -3.44
CA ASN A 95 4.60 -0.87 -2.02
C ASN A 95 4.44 0.52 -1.36
N LYS A 96 4.86 1.59 -2.04
CA LYS A 96 4.70 2.98 -1.54
C LYS A 96 3.22 3.34 -1.38
N THR A 97 2.40 3.06 -2.39
CA THR A 97 0.96 3.32 -2.38
C THR A 97 0.28 2.55 -1.25
N ILE A 98 0.61 1.28 -1.05
CA ILE A 98 0.05 0.43 0.01
C ILE A 98 0.40 0.97 1.40
N ILE A 99 1.67 1.33 1.64
CA ILE A 99 2.11 1.91 2.91
C ILE A 99 1.37 3.21 3.20
N ALA A 100 1.30 4.12 2.22
CA ALA A 100 0.58 5.38 2.34
C ALA A 100 -0.91 5.15 2.61
N HIS A 101 -1.53 4.20 1.90
CA HIS A 101 -2.91 3.80 2.08
C HIS A 101 -3.19 3.31 3.51
N HIS A 102 -2.35 2.42 4.05
CA HIS A 102 -2.51 1.93 5.43
C HIS A 102 -2.36 3.05 6.47
N LYS A 103 -1.42 3.98 6.26
CA LYS A 103 -1.26 5.17 7.11
C LYS A 103 -2.52 6.04 7.04
N TYR A 104 -3.04 6.28 5.84
CA TYR A 104 -4.28 7.03 5.62
C TYR A 104 -5.47 6.41 6.36
N LEU A 105 -5.68 5.10 6.25
CA LEU A 105 -6.76 4.40 6.95
C LEU A 105 -6.65 4.54 8.47
N LYS A 106 -5.44 4.35 9.04
CA LYS A 106 -5.20 4.55 10.48
C LYS A 106 -5.56 5.96 10.94
N VAL A 107 -5.22 6.98 10.15
CA VAL A 107 -5.57 8.38 10.47
C VAL A 107 -7.09 8.60 10.36
N LYS A 108 -7.73 8.06 9.33
CA LYS A 108 -9.19 8.15 9.13
C LYS A 108 -9.93 7.54 10.31
N GLU A 109 -9.55 6.33 10.74
CA GLU A 109 -10.15 5.63 11.88
C GLU A 109 -9.97 6.39 13.21
N LYS A 110 -8.79 6.98 13.44
CA LYS A 110 -8.57 7.81 14.64
C LYS A 110 -9.48 9.04 14.65
N LYS A 111 -9.68 9.68 13.49
CA LYS A 111 -10.55 10.86 13.37
C LYS A 111 -12.02 10.50 13.57
N THR A 112 -12.49 9.34 13.10
CA THR A 112 -13.88 8.91 13.32
C THR A 112 -14.13 8.57 14.79
N LYS A 113 -13.22 7.86 15.46
CA LYS A 113 -13.34 7.57 16.89
C LYS A 113 -13.45 8.84 17.74
N ARG A 114 -12.61 9.85 17.47
CA ARG A 114 -12.64 11.15 18.18
C ARG A 114 -13.90 11.98 17.93
N LYS A 115 -14.61 11.78 16.82
CA LYS A 115 -15.88 12.48 16.55
C LYS A 115 -17.07 11.82 17.24
N ASN A 116 -16.93 10.55 17.61
CA ASN A 116 -17.98 9.74 18.21
C ASN A 116 -17.76 9.53 19.73
N SER A 117 -16.71 10.13 20.30
CA SER A 117 -16.46 10.25 21.74
C SER A 117 -16.83 11.64 22.20
#